data_AF-A0A5B8LS95-F1
#
_entry.id   AF-A0A5B8LS95-F1
#
_cell.length_a   1.000
_cell.length_b   1.000
_cell.length_c   1.000
_cell.angle_alpha   90.00
_cell.angle_beta   90.00
_cell.angle_gamma   90.00
#
_symmetry.space_group_name_H-M   'P 1'
#
loop_
_entity.id
_entity.type
_entity.pdbx_description
1 polymer ?
#
loop_
_entity_poly.entity_id
_entity_poly.type
_entity_poly.pdbx_seq_one_letter_code
_entity_poly.pdbx_strand_id
1 'polypeptide(L)' 'MNDPRISAIICAAVAAWLGYTIFFSAEAPSTFLAVLQWTFFVVALAGLGVALARLVKGR' A
#
# COMPACT_ATOMS: atom_id res chain seq x y z
N MET A 1 -11.26 10.08 16.12
CA MET A 1 -11.69 9.39 14.88
C MET A 1 -10.53 9.13 13.91
N ASN A 2 -9.27 9.00 14.39
CA ASN A 2 -8.12 8.71 13.54
C ASN A 2 -7.29 7.60 14.21
N ASP A 3 -7.91 6.43 14.37
CA ASP A 3 -7.26 5.30 15.02
C ASP A 3 -6.10 4.80 14.16
N PRO A 4 -4.85 4.86 14.65
CA PRO A 4 -3.67 4.45 13.87
C PRO A 4 -3.73 2.97 13.46
N ARG A 5 -4.53 2.16 14.17
CA ARG A 5 -4.81 0.76 13.84
C ARG A 5 -5.62 0.64 12.54
N ILE A 6 -6.66 1.44 12.39
CA ILE A 6 -7.52 1.43 11.19
C ILE A 6 -6.69 1.91 9.99
N SER A 7 -5.89 2.96 10.16
CA SER A 7 -4.98 3.44 9.11
C SER A 7 -3.97 2.37 8.68
N ALA A 8 -3.38 1.62 9.63
CA ALA A 8 -2.46 0.53 9.31
C ALA A 8 -3.16 -0.62 8.56
N ILE A 9 -4.38 -0.99 8.95
CA ILE A 9 -5.17 -2.04 8.28
C ILE A 9 -5.48 -1.63 6.83
N ILE A 10 -5.91 -0.39 6.61
CA ILE A 10 -6.22 0.12 5.27
C ILE A 10 -4.94 0.15 4.42
N CYS A 11 -3.83 0.68 4.93
CA CYS A 11 -2.57 0.69 4.18
C CYS A 11 -2.07 -0.73 3.85
N ALA A 12 -2.23 -1.68 4.78
CA ALA A 12 -1.85 -3.08 4.54
C ALA A 12 -2.73 -3.72 3.47
N ALA A 13 -4.05 -3.51 3.52
CA ALA A 13 -4.99 -4.03 2.52
C ALA A 13 -4.71 -3.46 1.12
N VAL A 14 -4.46 -2.14 1.02
CA VAL A 14 -4.13 -1.48 -0.26
C VAL A 14 -2.79 -1.97 -0.80
N ALA A 15 -1.77 -2.10 0.04
CA ALA A 15 -0.47 -2.63 -0.39
C ALA A 15 -0.59 -4.09 -0.87
N ALA A 16 -1.33 -4.94 -0.14
CA ALA A 16 -1.54 -6.33 -0.53
C ALA A 16 -2.31 -6.45 -1.85
N TRP A 17 -3.35 -5.64 -2.04
CA TRP A 17 -4.12 -5.62 -3.29
C TRP A 17 -3.25 -5.13 -4.47
N LEU A 18 -2.52 -4.03 -4.31
CA LEU A 18 -1.64 -3.52 -5.37
C LEU A 18 -0.55 -4.55 -5.72
N GLY A 19 0.07 -5.17 -4.71
CA GLY A 19 1.03 -6.26 -4.94
C GLY A 19 0.40 -7.40 -5.74
N TYR A 20 -0.79 -7.87 -5.36
CA TYR A 20 -1.49 -8.90 -6.13
C TYR A 20 -1.72 -8.49 -7.59
N THR A 21 -2.19 -7.26 -7.84
CA THR A 21 -2.43 -6.79 -9.20
C THR A 21 -1.15 -6.66 -10.03
N ILE A 22 -0.04 -6.25 -9.42
CA ILE A 22 1.24 -6.08 -10.11
C ILE A 22 1.85 -7.43 -10.50
N PHE A 23 1.78 -8.43 -9.62
CA PHE A 23 2.44 -9.73 -9.81
C PHE A 23 1.58 -10.77 -10.56
N PHE A 24 0.25 -10.68 -10.48
CA PHE A 24 -0.67 -11.68 -11.04
C PHE A 24 -1.58 -11.14 -12.15
N SER A 25 -1.39 -9.90 -12.60
CA SER A 25 -2.13 -9.41 -13.77
C SER A 25 -1.81 -10.24 -15.01
N ALA A 26 -2.85 -10.84 -15.59
CA ALA A 26 -2.75 -11.65 -16.81
C ALA A 26 -2.63 -10.80 -18.09
N GLU A 27 -3.14 -9.57 -18.05
CA GLU A 27 -3.05 -8.61 -19.14
C GLU A 27 -1.87 -7.67 -18.89
N ALA A 28 -0.97 -7.54 -19.87
CA ALA A 28 0.16 -6.63 -19.77
C ALA A 28 -0.36 -5.17 -19.75
N PRO A 29 -0.20 -4.43 -18.64
CA PRO A 29 -0.60 -3.03 -18.60
C PRO A 29 0.27 -2.21 -19.55
N SER A 30 -0.28 -1.12 -20.09
CA SER A 30 0.54 -0.13 -20.79
C SER A 30 1.65 0.38 -19.86
N THR A 31 2.80 0.76 -20.41
CA THR A 31 3.96 1.21 -19.63
C THR A 31 3.62 2.32 -18.64
N PHE A 32 2.74 3.24 -19.03
CA PHE A 32 2.24 4.31 -18.16
C PHE A 32 1.49 3.77 -16.93
N LEU A 33 0.59 2.81 -17.12
CA LEU A 33 -0.17 2.19 -16.03
C LEU A 33 0.73 1.37 -15.10
N ALA A 34 1.74 0.67 -15.66
CA ALA A 34 2.72 -0.05 -14.85
C ALA A 34 3.49 0.90 -13.92
N VAL A 35 3.98 2.03 -14.44
CA VAL A 35 4.70 3.04 -13.63
C VAL A 35 3.80 3.62 -12.53
N LEU A 36 2.53 3.91 -12.85
CA LEU A 36 1.57 4.38 -11.86
C LEU A 36 1.32 3.35 -10.76
N GLN A 37 1.08 2.09 -11.14
CA GLN A 37 0.83 1.00 -10.18
C GLN A 37 2.02 0.83 -9.22
N TRP A 38 3.25 0.80 -9.75
CA TRP A 38 4.45 0.73 -8.93
C TRP A 38 4.63 1.95 -8.02
N THR A 39 4.33 3.15 -8.51
CA THR A 39 4.39 4.38 -7.70
C THR A 39 3.40 4.32 -6.54
N PHE A 40 2.14 3.96 -6.80
CA PHE A 40 1.12 3.81 -5.75
C PHE A 40 1.47 2.70 -4.75
N PHE A 41 2.07 1.60 -5.22
CA PHE A 41 2.50 0.52 -4.34
C PHE A 41 3.59 0.97 -3.36
N VAL A 42 4.60 1.70 -3.84
CA VAL A 42 5.65 2.26 -2.97
C VAL A 42 5.08 3.25 -1.96
N VAL A 43 4.16 4.11 -2.38
CA VAL A 43 3.48 5.06 -1.47
C VAL A 43 2.63 4.33 -0.42
N ALA A 44 1.92 3.26 -0.81
CA ALA A 44 1.14 2.45 0.11
C ALA A 44 2.03 1.77 1.17
N LEU A 45 3.19 1.25 0.77
CA LEU A 45 4.18 0.69 1.69
C LEU A 45 4.78 1.74 2.64
N ALA A 46 5.09 2.93 2.13
CA ALA A 46 5.57 4.03 2.96
C ALA A 46 4.51 4.48 3.98
N GLY A 47 3.25 4.62 3.55
CA GLY A 47 2.11 4.92 4.41
C GLY A 47 1.90 3.85 5.49
N LEU A 48 2.01 2.57 5.13
CA LEU A 48 1.98 1.46 6.06
C LEU A 48 3.11 1.56 7.09
N GLY A 49 4.34 1.83 6.65
CA GLY A 49 5.49 2.01 7.54
C GLY A 49 5.28 3.13 8.55
N VAL A 50 4.74 4.27 8.12
CA VAL A 50 4.40 5.38 9.02
C VAL A 50 3.27 5.01 10.00
N ALA A 51 2.23 4.33 9.53
CA ALA A 51 1.12 3.90 10.38
C ALA A 51 1.60 2.90 11.45
N LEU A 52 2.45 1.95 11.07
CA LEU A 52 3.09 1.01 12.00
C LEU A 52 4.03 1.71 12.98
N ALA A 53 4.86 2.66 12.53
CA ALA A 53 5.72 3.43 13.39
C ALA A 53 4.93 4.22 14.45
N ARG A 54 3.77 4.80 14.06
CA ARG A 54 2.85 5.46 14.99
C ARG A 54 2.22 4.48 15.98
N LEU A 55 1.90 3.25 15.55
CA LEU A 55 1.39 2.20 16.45
C LEU A 55 2.42 1.73 17.47
N VAL A 56 3.68 1.60 17.08
CA VAL A 56 4.77 1.20 17.97
C VAL A 56 5.12 2.32 18.95
N LYS A 57 5.19 3.57 18.49
CA LYS A 57 5.51 4.74 19.33
C LYS A 57 4.37 5.17 20.25
N GLY A 58 3.13 4.85 19.90
CA GLY A 58 1.93 5.14 20.70
C GLY A 58 1.51 4.04 21.67
N ARG A 59 2.28 2.93 21.76
CA ARG A 59 2.24 1.99 22.89
C ARG A 59 3.25 2.42 23.94
#